data_AF-A0A414VQ74-F1
#
_entry.id   AF-A0A414VQ74-F1
#
_cell.length_a   1.000
_cell.length_b   1.000
_cell.length_c   1.000
_cell.angle_alpha   90.00
_cell.angle_beta   90.00
_cell.angle_gamma   90.00
#
_symmetry.space_group_name_H-M   'P 1'
#
loop_
_entity.id
_entity.type
_entity.pdbx_description
1 polymer ?
#
loop_
_entity_poly.entity_id
_entity_poly.type
_entity_poly.pdbx_seq_one_letter_code
_entity_poly.pdbx_strand_id
1 'polypeptide(L)'
;MAAANQPKGSVSAGSIKPVTRKAVRCQREVAWLVTQAAGKLVATTDDVNAPTPSFVLAAALSYTREQERAAQDDGHAIDYEAVMGPDLASFCAAAGLPAAPNALSDAGYMFTLSGADLIRDVYAYCGDLGERMGDAAQVKPGYAINLALRLFLLDAAAGNGGTSNDNDSV
;
A
#
# COMPACT_ATOMS: atom_id res chain seq x y z
N MET A 1 50.39 -6.75 -30.59
CA MET A 1 49.08 -7.18 -30.05
C MET A 1 48.97 -6.70 -28.61
N ALA A 2 47.87 -6.04 -28.26
CA ALA A 2 47.26 -6.05 -26.92
C ALA A 2 45.86 -5.43 -27.06
N ALA A 3 44.87 -6.28 -27.32
CA ALA A 3 43.46 -5.89 -27.27
C ALA A 3 43.07 -5.74 -25.80
N ALA A 4 42.71 -4.53 -25.38
CA ALA A 4 42.17 -4.29 -24.05
C ALA A 4 40.76 -4.87 -23.97
N ASN A 5 40.57 -5.87 -23.09
CA ASN A 5 39.26 -6.42 -22.78
C ASN A 5 38.37 -5.34 -22.13
N GLN A 6 37.32 -4.92 -22.84
CA GLN A 6 36.24 -4.14 -22.21
C GLN A 6 35.52 -5.00 -21.15
N PRO A 7 35.14 -4.43 -19.99
CA PRO A 7 34.27 -5.12 -19.04
C PRO A 7 32.89 -5.33 -19.70
N LYS A 8 32.43 -6.58 -19.72
CA LYS A 8 31.06 -6.94 -20.15
C LYS A 8 30.08 -6.28 -19.20
N GLY A 9 29.40 -5.22 -19.66
CA GLY A 9 28.31 -4.58 -18.94
C GLY A 9 28.39 -3.06 -18.82
N SER A 10 28.96 -2.35 -19.78
CA SER A 10 28.81 -0.89 -19.84
C SER A 10 27.34 -0.54 -20.15
N VAL A 11 26.54 -0.31 -19.11
CA VAL A 11 25.21 0.29 -19.26
C VAL A 11 25.45 1.73 -19.68
N SER A 12 25.20 2.02 -20.96
CA SER A 12 25.34 3.36 -21.52
C SER A 12 24.41 4.31 -20.77
N ALA A 13 24.97 5.37 -20.17
CA ALA A 13 24.22 6.34 -19.35
C ALA A 13 23.04 6.99 -20.11
N GLY A 14 23.01 6.90 -21.44
CA GLY A 14 21.91 7.34 -22.30
C GLY A 14 20.76 6.34 -22.50
N SER A 15 20.84 5.12 -21.96
CA SER A 15 19.82 4.06 -22.13
C SER A 15 18.98 3.82 -20.86
N ILE A 16 19.25 4.53 -19.77
CA ILE A 16 18.42 4.50 -18.56
C ILE A 16 17.34 5.55 -18.74
N LYS A 17 16.13 5.14 -19.10
CA LYS A 17 14.97 6.05 -19.03
C LYS A 17 14.88 6.57 -17.59
N PRO A 18 14.82 7.90 -17.37
CA PRO A 18 14.71 8.43 -16.02
C PRO A 18 13.45 7.88 -15.37
N VAL A 19 13.63 7.21 -14.22
CA VAL A 19 12.50 6.70 -13.44
C VAL A 19 11.72 7.91 -12.94
N THR A 20 10.45 8.02 -13.35
CA THR A 20 9.57 9.09 -12.89
C THR A 20 9.32 8.93 -11.40
N ARG A 21 9.53 10.01 -10.65
CA ARG A 21 9.33 10.05 -9.19
C ARG A 21 8.44 11.23 -8.82
N LYS A 22 7.62 11.07 -7.78
CA LYS A 22 6.80 12.14 -7.22
C LYS A 22 6.73 12.06 -5.71
N ALA A 23 7.04 13.16 -5.05
CA ALA A 23 6.89 13.28 -3.60
C ALA A 23 5.45 13.61 -3.24
N VAL A 24 4.89 12.86 -2.30
CA VAL A 24 3.52 13.02 -1.80
C VAL A 24 3.56 13.24 -0.29
N ARG A 25 2.86 14.28 0.19
CA ARG A 25 2.64 14.49 1.62
C ARG A 25 1.60 13.50 2.12
N CYS A 26 1.98 12.71 3.11
CA CYS A 26 1.15 11.72 3.77
C CYS A 26 1.14 11.97 5.28
N GLN A 27 0.16 11.40 5.97
CA GLN A 27 0.23 11.28 7.43
C GLN A 27 1.38 10.34 7.81
N ARG A 28 1.89 10.50 9.03
CA ARG A 28 3.04 9.73 9.51
C ARG A 28 2.76 8.23 9.59
N GLU A 29 1.52 7.84 9.87
CA GLU A 29 1.10 6.45 9.92
C GLU A 29 1.31 5.70 8.61
N VAL A 30 1.30 6.37 7.46
CA VAL A 30 1.58 5.72 6.16
C VAL A 30 2.94 5.01 6.17
N ALA A 31 3.96 5.55 6.83
CA ALA A 31 5.26 4.89 6.93
C ALA A 31 5.17 3.55 7.69
N TRP A 32 4.35 3.52 8.75
CA TRP A 32 4.09 2.31 9.52
C TRP A 32 3.26 1.30 8.73
N LEU A 33 2.14 1.75 8.14
CA LEU A 33 1.25 0.90 7.36
C LEU A 33 1.95 0.28 6.15
N VAL A 34 2.82 1.01 5.45
CA VAL A 34 3.64 0.46 4.36
C VAL A 34 4.54 -0.66 4.84
N THR A 35 5.11 -0.54 6.04
CA THR A 35 5.97 -1.59 6.62
C THR A 35 5.15 -2.84 6.92
N GLN A 36 3.96 -2.69 7.49
CA GLN A 36 3.06 -3.82 7.76
C GLN A 36 2.56 -4.47 6.46
N ALA A 37 2.21 -3.66 5.46
CA ALA A 37 1.74 -4.15 4.16
C ALA A 37 2.86 -4.87 3.39
N ALA A 38 4.11 -4.40 3.50
CA ALA A 38 5.27 -5.12 2.98
C ALA A 38 5.41 -6.50 3.66
N GLY A 39 5.25 -6.56 4.99
CA GLY A 39 5.23 -7.82 5.73
C GLY A 39 4.14 -8.78 5.26
N LYS A 40 2.90 -8.29 5.07
CA LYS A 40 1.79 -9.07 4.50
C LYS A 40 2.16 -9.63 3.12
N LEU A 41 2.70 -8.80 2.22
CA LEU A 41 3.08 -9.24 0.88
C LEU A 41 4.16 -10.31 0.91
N VAL A 42 5.23 -10.13 1.71
CA VAL A 42 6.31 -11.11 1.88
C VAL A 42 5.78 -12.44 2.43
N ALA A 43 4.83 -12.40 3.37
CA ALA A 43 4.24 -13.61 3.93
C ALA A 43 3.38 -14.40 2.92
N THR A 44 2.88 -13.74 1.87
CA THR A 44 2.00 -14.33 0.85
C THR A 44 2.70 -14.66 -0.47
N THR A 45 3.98 -14.31 -0.63
CA THR A 45 4.75 -14.49 -1.87
C THR A 45 5.97 -15.38 -1.62
N ASP A 46 6.30 -16.24 -2.57
CA ASP A 46 7.53 -17.03 -2.54
C ASP A 46 8.79 -16.20 -2.92
N ASP A 47 8.63 -14.89 -3.16
CA ASP A 47 9.74 -13.98 -3.47
C ASP A 47 10.52 -13.60 -2.20
N VAL A 48 11.83 -13.85 -2.23
CA VAL A 48 12.76 -13.54 -1.15
C VAL A 48 13.16 -12.06 -1.10
N ASN A 49 12.79 -11.27 -2.11
CA ASN A 49 13.14 -9.85 -2.15
C ASN A 49 12.12 -9.01 -1.39
N ALA A 50 12.61 -8.14 -0.50
CA ALA A 50 11.76 -7.17 0.18
C ALA A 50 11.09 -6.24 -0.85
N PRO A 51 9.74 -6.14 -0.87
CA PRO A 51 9.05 -5.32 -1.83
C PRO A 51 9.36 -3.84 -1.61
N THR A 52 9.58 -3.12 -2.70
CA THR A 52 9.77 -1.66 -2.60
C THR A 52 8.48 -1.00 -2.09
N PRO A 53 8.55 0.13 -1.36
CA PRO A 53 7.36 0.84 -0.90
C PRO A 53 6.35 1.16 -2.01
N SER A 54 6.84 1.50 -3.21
CA SER A 54 5.97 1.77 -4.37
C SER A 54 5.27 0.49 -4.88
N PHE A 55 5.95 -0.67 -4.84
CA PHE A 55 5.32 -1.95 -5.16
C PHE A 55 4.23 -2.32 -4.14
N VAL A 56 4.51 -2.13 -2.85
CA VAL A 56 3.52 -2.34 -1.78
C VAL A 56 2.27 -1.51 -2.02
N LEU A 57 2.43 -0.24 -2.37
CA LEU A 57 1.32 0.65 -2.66
C LEU A 57 0.55 0.22 -3.92
N ALA A 58 1.24 -0.22 -4.97
CA ALA A 58 0.59 -0.72 -6.18
C ALA A 58 -0.31 -1.93 -5.87
N ALA A 59 0.18 -2.87 -5.06
CA ALA A 59 -0.60 -4.03 -4.62
C ALA A 59 -1.81 -3.61 -3.77
N ALA A 60 -1.62 -2.68 -2.82
CA ALA A 60 -2.71 -2.18 -1.98
C ALA A 60 -3.81 -1.46 -2.79
N LEU A 61 -3.43 -0.68 -3.81
CA LEU A 61 -4.39 -0.03 -4.73
C LEU A 61 -5.15 -1.04 -5.58
N SER A 62 -4.45 -2.04 -6.12
CA SER A 62 -5.08 -3.12 -6.88
C SER A 62 -6.12 -3.86 -6.04
N TYR A 63 -5.74 -4.22 -4.82
CA TYR A 63 -6.62 -4.87 -3.85
C TYR A 63 -7.84 -3.99 -3.49
N THR A 64 -7.61 -2.70 -3.27
CA THR A 64 -8.68 -1.76 -2.94
C THR A 64 -9.74 -1.71 -4.04
N ARG A 65 -9.32 -1.66 -5.31
CA ARG A 65 -10.25 -1.67 -6.44
C ARG A 65 -11.02 -2.98 -6.57
N GLU A 66 -10.37 -4.11 -6.28
CA GLU A 66 -11.02 -5.41 -6.26
C GLU A 66 -12.09 -5.47 -5.18
N GLN A 67 -11.79 -4.99 -3.97
CA GLN A 67 -12.76 -4.87 -2.88
C GLN A 67 -13.91 -3.92 -3.21
N GLU A 68 -13.63 -2.75 -3.79
CA GLU A 68 -14.67 -1.81 -4.21
C GLU A 68 -15.58 -2.41 -5.28
N ARG A 69 -15.02 -3.20 -6.20
CA ARG A 69 -15.78 -3.88 -7.25
C ARG A 69 -16.64 -5.00 -6.67
N ALA A 70 -16.08 -5.83 -5.80
CA ALA A 70 -16.82 -6.89 -5.10
C ALA A 70 -18.00 -6.30 -4.31
N ALA A 71 -17.77 -5.22 -3.55
CA ALA A 71 -18.81 -4.51 -2.83
C ALA A 71 -19.95 -4.04 -3.75
N GLN A 72 -19.60 -3.43 -4.89
CA GLN A 72 -20.57 -2.97 -5.89
C GLN A 72 -21.36 -4.12 -6.52
N ASP A 73 -20.69 -5.23 -6.84
CA ASP A 73 -21.33 -6.43 -7.39
C ASP A 73 -22.32 -7.04 -6.36
N ASP A 74 -22.03 -6.93 -5.06
CA ASP A 74 -22.91 -7.31 -3.95
C ASP A 74 -23.96 -6.24 -3.59
N GLY A 75 -24.01 -5.13 -4.34
CA GLY A 75 -25.00 -4.06 -4.19
C GLY A 75 -24.78 -3.15 -2.98
N HIS A 76 -23.60 -3.16 -2.38
CA HIS A 76 -23.22 -2.25 -1.29
C HIS A 76 -22.00 -1.39 -1.65
N ALA A 77 -21.71 -0.39 -0.81
CA ALA A 77 -20.53 0.44 -0.96
C ALA A 77 -19.58 0.18 0.22
N ILE A 78 -18.28 0.41 0.00
CA ILE A 78 -17.32 0.46 1.11
C ILE A 78 -17.58 1.74 1.90
N ASP A 79 -17.74 1.60 3.21
CA ASP A 79 -17.80 2.75 4.12
C ASP A 79 -16.37 3.27 4.37
N TYR A 80 -15.94 4.21 3.54
CA TYR A 80 -14.61 4.81 3.63
C TYR A 80 -14.41 5.57 4.95
N GLU A 81 -15.48 6.12 5.54
CA GLU A 81 -15.40 6.80 6.84
C GLU A 81 -15.15 5.80 7.96
N ALA A 82 -15.79 4.63 7.95
CA ALA A 82 -15.52 3.57 8.91
C ALA A 82 -14.08 3.03 8.82
N VAL A 83 -13.48 3.02 7.62
CA VAL A 83 -12.08 2.60 7.42
C VAL A 83 -11.09 3.67 7.92
N MET A 84 -11.40 4.94 7.68
CA MET A 84 -10.49 6.07 7.98
C MET A 84 -10.70 6.66 9.38
N GLY A 85 -11.86 6.45 9.99
CA GLY A 85 -12.27 7.01 11.27
C GLY A 85 -11.45 6.55 12.48
N PRO A 86 -11.09 5.26 12.61
CA PRO A 86 -10.28 4.79 13.73
C PRO A 86 -8.90 5.47 13.76
N ASP A 87 -8.45 5.83 14.97
CA ASP A 87 -7.06 6.20 15.20
C ASP A 87 -6.13 5.00 14.94
N LEU A 88 -4.83 5.26 14.80
CA LEU A 88 -3.88 4.21 14.43
C LEU A 88 -3.84 3.03 15.41
N ALA A 89 -4.00 3.27 16.72
CA ALA A 89 -3.96 2.19 17.71
C ALA A 89 -5.22 1.31 17.59
N SER A 90 -6.39 1.93 17.51
CA SER A 90 -7.67 1.24 17.27
C SER A 90 -7.65 0.47 15.94
N PHE A 91 -7.10 1.07 14.89
CA PHE A 91 -6.92 0.42 13.59
C PHE A 91 -5.98 -0.80 13.69
N CYS A 92 -4.81 -0.67 14.34
CA CYS A 92 -3.88 -1.78 14.48
C CYS A 92 -4.52 -2.96 15.23
N ALA A 93 -5.29 -2.69 16.28
CA ALA A 93 -6.03 -3.71 17.01
C ALA A 93 -7.06 -4.43 16.12
N ALA A 94 -7.85 -3.67 15.34
CA ALA A 94 -8.84 -4.25 14.42
C ALA A 94 -8.19 -5.06 13.28
N ALA A 95 -7.03 -4.62 12.78
CA ALA A 95 -6.29 -5.27 11.71
C ALA A 95 -5.37 -6.42 12.19
N GLY A 96 -5.34 -6.73 13.49
CA GLY A 96 -4.45 -7.76 14.06
C GLY A 96 -2.96 -7.42 13.94
N LEU A 97 -2.62 -6.14 13.82
CA LEU A 97 -1.25 -5.65 13.65
C LEU A 97 -0.60 -5.37 15.01
N PRO A 98 0.74 -5.46 15.09
CA PRO A 98 1.44 -4.96 16.27
C PRO A 98 1.14 -3.47 16.49
N ALA A 99 1.17 -3.04 17.75
CA ALA A 99 1.03 -1.63 18.08
C ALA A 99 2.09 -0.81 17.33
N ALA A 100 1.65 0.28 16.70
CA ALA A 100 2.56 1.23 16.11
C ALA A 100 3.52 1.79 17.18
N PRO A 101 4.79 2.08 16.85
CA PRO A 101 5.72 2.65 17.80
C PRO A 101 5.17 3.96 18.39
N ASN A 102 5.24 4.09 19.72
CA ASN A 102 4.50 5.05 20.57
C ASN A 102 4.83 6.56 20.37
N ALA A 103 5.37 6.98 19.24
CA ALA A 103 5.69 8.39 18.96
C ALA A 103 5.81 8.66 17.45
N LEU A 104 4.74 8.46 16.70
CA LEU A 104 4.67 9.05 15.37
C LEU A 104 4.49 10.56 15.54
N SER A 105 5.57 11.32 15.33
CA SER A 105 5.55 12.79 15.37
C SER A 105 4.47 13.38 14.45
N ASP A 106 3.85 14.49 14.87
CA ASP A 106 2.89 15.29 14.09
C ASP A 106 3.46 15.83 12.76
N ALA A 107 4.78 15.76 12.56
CA ALA A 107 5.39 16.10 11.29
C ALA A 107 4.98 15.11 10.19
N GLY A 108 4.31 15.63 9.15
CA GLY A 108 3.87 14.85 7.98
C GLY A 108 5.01 14.08 7.31
N TYR A 109 4.69 12.90 6.79
CA TYR A 109 5.61 12.01 6.09
C TYR A 109 5.64 12.33 4.58
N MET A 110 6.81 12.19 3.95
CA MET A 110 7.00 12.40 2.52
C MET A 110 7.19 11.04 1.84
N PHE A 111 6.13 10.51 1.23
CA PHE A 111 6.21 9.28 0.46
C PHE A 111 6.70 9.61 -0.95
N THR A 112 7.75 8.93 -1.42
CA THR A 112 8.21 9.09 -2.80
C THR A 112 7.67 7.95 -3.66
N LEU A 113 6.68 8.27 -4.49
CA LEU A 113 6.17 7.39 -5.53
C LEU A 113 7.23 7.24 -6.61
N SER A 114 7.45 6.01 -7.07
CA SER A 114 8.36 5.69 -8.15
C SER A 114 7.63 4.86 -9.21
N GLY A 115 7.72 5.28 -10.47
CA GLY A 115 7.02 4.67 -11.60
C GLY A 115 5.87 5.55 -12.11
N ALA A 116 5.87 5.81 -13.42
CA ALA A 116 4.88 6.69 -14.05
C ALA A 116 3.45 6.15 -13.92
N ASP A 117 3.29 4.83 -14.05
CA ASP A 117 1.97 4.19 -13.99
C ASP A 117 1.38 4.26 -12.59
N LEU A 118 2.14 3.91 -11.54
CA LEU A 118 1.70 4.08 -10.15
C LEU A 118 1.36 5.53 -9.82
N ILE A 119 2.16 6.49 -10.29
CA ILE A 119 1.88 7.92 -10.08
C ILE A 119 0.56 8.30 -10.74
N ARG A 120 0.29 7.86 -11.97
CA ARG A 120 -0.99 8.12 -12.63
C ARG A 120 -2.14 7.43 -11.89
N ASP A 121 -1.91 6.21 -11.45
CA ASP A 121 -2.90 5.37 -10.82
C ASP A 121 -3.40 5.94 -9.49
N VAL A 122 -2.49 6.40 -8.64
CA VAL A 122 -2.82 7.10 -7.38
C VAL A 122 -3.70 8.32 -7.65
N TYR A 123 -3.39 9.10 -8.69
CA TYR A 123 -4.11 10.35 -8.98
C TYR A 123 -5.46 10.10 -9.66
N ALA A 124 -5.55 9.07 -10.50
CA ALA A 124 -6.84 8.61 -11.04
C ALA A 124 -7.74 8.14 -9.89
N TYR A 125 -7.22 7.30 -9.00
CA TYR A 125 -7.95 6.84 -7.82
C TYR A 125 -8.39 7.99 -6.90
N CYS A 126 -7.61 9.07 -6.78
CA CYS A 126 -8.06 10.27 -6.06
C CYS A 126 -9.30 10.91 -6.70
N GLY A 127 -9.35 10.97 -8.03
CA GLY A 127 -10.50 11.48 -8.77
C GLY A 127 -11.74 10.62 -8.53
N ASP A 128 -11.61 9.31 -8.77
CA ASP A 128 -12.70 8.34 -8.60
C ASP A 128 -13.24 8.32 -7.16
N LEU A 129 -12.35 8.39 -6.17
CA LEU A 129 -12.72 8.44 -4.77
C LEU A 129 -13.37 9.78 -4.40
N GLY A 130 -12.90 10.89 -4.96
CA GLY A 130 -13.52 12.21 -4.80
C GLY A 130 -14.96 12.26 -5.33
N GLU A 131 -15.21 11.63 -6.48
CA GLU A 131 -16.57 11.49 -7.04
C GLU A 131 -17.47 10.63 -6.14
N ARG A 132 -16.97 9.50 -5.65
CA ARG A 132 -17.74 8.57 -4.78
C ARG A 132 -18.04 9.14 -3.40
N MET A 133 -17.12 9.90 -2.81
CA MET A 133 -17.32 10.54 -1.50
C MET A 133 -18.13 11.83 -1.59
N GLY A 134 -18.30 12.40 -2.80
CA GLY A 134 -18.91 13.71 -2.97
C GLY A 134 -18.06 14.89 -2.48
N ASP A 135 -16.78 14.66 -2.14
CA ASP A 135 -15.83 15.68 -1.66
C ASP A 135 -14.44 15.51 -2.31
N ALA A 136 -14.34 15.91 -3.57
CA ALA A 136 -13.09 15.87 -4.33
C ALA A 136 -12.00 16.81 -3.77
N ALA A 137 -12.34 17.80 -2.94
CA ALA A 137 -11.36 18.73 -2.39
C ALA A 137 -10.56 18.10 -1.23
N GLN A 138 -11.16 17.14 -0.53
CA GLN A 138 -10.50 16.40 0.56
C GLN A 138 -9.61 15.26 0.07
N VAL A 139 -9.91 14.65 -1.07
CA VAL A 139 -9.19 13.47 -1.56
C VAL A 139 -7.84 13.85 -2.18
N LYS A 140 -6.86 14.07 -1.31
CA LYS A 140 -5.45 14.23 -1.68
C LYS A 140 -4.78 12.87 -1.85
N PRO A 141 -3.69 12.76 -2.63
CA PRO A 141 -2.93 11.52 -2.77
C PRO A 141 -2.51 10.88 -1.44
N GLY A 142 -2.21 11.68 -0.41
CA GLY A 142 -1.92 11.14 0.92
C GLY A 142 -3.10 10.44 1.60
N TYR A 143 -4.33 10.90 1.37
CA TYR A 143 -5.55 10.27 1.86
C TYR A 143 -5.81 8.96 1.12
N ALA A 144 -5.76 9.00 -0.22
CA ALA A 144 -5.92 7.82 -1.07
C ALA A 144 -4.92 6.70 -0.75
N ILE A 145 -3.64 7.06 -0.55
CA ILE A 145 -2.59 6.12 -0.13
C ILE A 145 -2.92 5.50 1.22
N ASN A 146 -3.36 6.31 2.19
CA ASN A 146 -3.70 5.84 3.53
C ASN A 146 -4.88 4.86 3.49
N LEU A 147 -5.98 5.25 2.82
CA LEU A 147 -7.16 4.41 2.65
C LEU A 147 -6.81 3.05 2.01
N ALA A 148 -6.02 3.07 0.92
CA ALA A 148 -5.64 1.84 0.23
C ALA A 148 -4.83 0.89 1.13
N LEU A 149 -3.90 1.43 1.91
CA LEU A 149 -3.13 0.65 2.87
C LEU A 149 -4.01 0.11 4.00
N ARG A 150 -4.94 0.91 4.52
CA ARG A 150 -5.86 0.50 5.58
C ARG A 150 -6.79 -0.63 5.12
N LEU A 151 -7.38 -0.52 3.93
CA LEU A 151 -8.19 -1.59 3.33
C LEU A 151 -7.39 -2.87 3.11
N PHE A 152 -6.18 -2.75 2.55
CA PHE A 152 -5.30 -3.88 2.33
C PHE A 152 -4.91 -4.63 3.61
N LEU A 153 -4.79 -3.90 4.73
CA LEU A 153 -4.38 -4.46 6.02
C LEU A 153 -5.55 -5.00 6.85
N LEU A 154 -6.76 -4.44 6.74
CA LEU A 154 -7.93 -4.94 7.49
C LEU A 154 -8.30 -6.37 7.13
N ASP A 155 -8.10 -6.76 5.89
CA ASP A 155 -8.33 -8.14 5.43
C ASP A 155 -7.36 -9.16 6.05
N ALA A 156 -6.17 -8.74 6.50
CA ALA A 156 -5.28 -9.64 7.25
C ALA A 156 -5.91 -10.16 8.55
N ALA A 157 -6.81 -9.38 9.17
CA ALA A 157 -7.53 -9.83 10.36
C ALA A 157 -8.58 -10.90 10.06
N ALA A 158 -9.18 -10.89 8.87
CA ALA A 158 -10.11 -11.92 8.42
C ALA A 158 -9.40 -13.25 8.09
N GLY A 159 -8.14 -13.18 7.63
CA GLY A 159 -7.32 -14.36 7.29
C GLY A 159 -6.60 -15.04 8.46
N ASN A 160 -6.47 -14.39 9.63
CA ASN A 160 -5.74 -14.94 10.79
C ASN A 160 -6.62 -15.71 11.80
N GLY A 161 -7.88 -16.00 11.46
CA GLY A 161 -8.84 -16.70 12.34
C GLY A 161 -8.96 -18.22 12.13
N GLY A 162 -7.99 -18.88 11.51
CA GLY A 162 -8.15 -20.26 11.01
C GLY A 162 -6.97 -21.20 11.27
N THR A 163 -6.50 -21.29 12.51
CA THR A 163 -5.85 -22.54 12.97
C THR A 163 -6.47 -22.98 14.31
N SER A 164 -7.74 -23.39 14.26
CA SER A 164 -8.22 -24.39 15.21
C SER A 164 -7.60 -25.71 14.75
N ASN A 165 -6.46 -26.07 15.33
CA ASN A 165 -6.09 -27.48 15.35
C ASN A 165 -7.03 -28.14 16.35
N ASP A 166 -8.21 -28.54 15.86
CA ASP A 166 -9.04 -29.53 16.52
C ASP A 166 -8.25 -30.84 16.50
N ASN A 167 -7.48 -31.05 17.56
CA ASN A 167 -6.84 -32.34 17.81
C ASN A 167 -7.77 -33.12 18.74
N ASP A 168 -8.82 -33.70 18.14
CA ASP A 168 -9.61 -34.76 18.76
C ASP A 168 -9.50 -36.04 17.90
N SER A 169 -8.68 -36.96 18.42
CA SER A 169 -8.84 -38.42 18.42
C SER A 169 -8.85 -39.25 17.12
N VAL A 170 -7.79 -40.07 16.95
CA VAL A 170 -7.87 -41.54 16.92
C VAL A 170 -6.59 -42.16 17.48
#